data_AF-A0A0R2CEP9-F1
#
_entry.id   AF-A0A0R2CEP9-F1
#
_cell.length_a   1.000
_cell.length_b   1.000
_cell.length_c   1.000
_cell.angle_alpha   90.00
_cell.angle_beta   90.00
_cell.angle_gamma   90.00
#
_symmetry.space_group_name_H-M   'P 1'
#
loop_
_entity.id
_entity.type
_entity.pdbx_description
1 polymer ?
#
loop_
_entity_poly.entity_id
_entity_poly.type
_entity_poly.pdbx_seq_one_letter_code
_entity_poly.pdbx_strand_id
1 'polypeptide(L)' 'MKTTATYTMVGTGHETGLRRSFASVVANVSDNQLEKFGTILAELSGDQVKKVVVSDTSVLTA' A
#
# COMPACT_ATOMS: atom_id res chain seq x y z
N MET A 1 -7.56 -8.35 13.81
CA MET A 1 -6.60 -8.58 12.71
C MET A 1 -5.90 -7.28 12.40
N LYS A 2 -4.58 -7.29 12.25
CA LYS A 2 -3.84 -6.13 11.71
C LYS A 2 -3.65 -6.38 10.22
N THR A 3 -4.27 -5.56 9.38
CA THR A 3 -4.09 -5.60 7.94
C THR A 3 -3.01 -4.60 7.55
N THR A 4 -2.11 -4.99 6.67
CA THR A 4 -1.05 -4.12 6.14
C THR A 4 -1.26 -3.93 4.65
N ALA A 5 -1.21 -2.68 4.18
CA ALA A 5 -1.19 -2.36 2.77
C ALA A 5 0.21 -1.88 2.36
N THR A 6 0.80 -2.54 1.37
CA THR A 6 2.11 -2.19 0.81
C THR A 6 1.94 -1.66 -0.61
N TYR A 7 2.32 -0.41 -0.82
CA TYR A 7 2.35 0.26 -2.11
C TYR A 7 3.76 0.22 -2.67
N THR A 8 3.92 -0.24 -3.91
CA THR A 8 5.16 -0.10 -4.67
C THR A 8 5.02 1.09 -5.60
N MET A 9 5.79 2.14 -5.34
CA MET A 9 5.79 3.41 -6.07
C MET A 9 7.01 3.46 -7.01
N VAL A 10 6.88 4.02 -8.20
CA VAL A 10 8.00 4.25 -9.13
C VAL A 10 8.04 5.71 -9.55
N GLY A 11 9.23 6.28 -9.61
CA GLY A 11 9.45 7.67 -10.02
C GLY A 11 10.93 7.99 -10.11
N THR A 12 11.25 9.26 -10.32
CA THR A 12 12.63 9.73 -10.49
C THR A 12 13.45 9.44 -9.24
N GLY A 13 14.51 8.64 -9.35
CA GLY A 13 15.38 8.24 -8.24
C GLY A 13 15.04 6.90 -7.57
N HIS A 14 13.94 6.24 -7.98
CA HIS A 14 13.58 4.89 -7.55
C HIS A 14 12.77 4.18 -8.63
N GLU A 15 13.32 4.16 -9.84
CA GLU A 15 12.69 3.58 -11.05
C GLU A 15 12.44 2.08 -10.89
N THR A 16 13.25 1.40 -10.07
CA THR A 16 13.09 -0.02 -9.75
C THR A 16 11.99 -0.30 -8.70
N GLY A 17 11.45 0.74 -8.08
CA GLY A 17 10.36 0.67 -7.13
C GLY A 17 10.76 0.93 -5.68
N LEU A 18 9.98 1.79 -5.01
CA LEU A 18 10.04 2.11 -3.60
C LEU A 18 8.81 1.51 -2.89
N ARG A 19 9.04 0.70 -1.86
CA ARG A 19 7.95 0.11 -1.06
C ARG A 19 7.58 1.02 0.11
N ARG A 20 6.30 1.36 0.21
CA ARG A 20 5.69 2.08 1.34
C ARG A 20 4.64 1.18 1.99
N SER A 21 4.85 0.84 3.26
CA SER A 21 3.96 -0.05 4.00
C SER A 21 3.17 0.72 5.05
N PHE A 22 1.86 0.53 5.07
CA PHE A 22 0.93 1.13 6.02
C PHE A 22 0.31 0.00 6.84
N ALA A 23 0.61 -0.01 8.15
CA ALA A 23 0.07 -0.99 9.09
C ALA A 23 -1.27 -0.54 9.67
N SER A 24 -2.01 -1.48 10.26
CA SER A 24 -3.30 -1.23 10.92
C SER A 24 -4.37 -0.65 9.98
N VAL A 25 -4.33 -1.06 8.72
CA VAL A 25 -5.42 -0.80 7.78
C VAL A 25 -6.67 -1.54 8.28
N VAL A 26 -7.83 -0.92 8.13
CA VAL A 26 -9.10 -1.54 8.56
C VAL A 26 -9.36 -2.78 7.70
N ALA A 27 -9.75 -3.88 8.33
CA ALA A 27 -9.86 -5.20 7.70
C ALA A 27 -10.86 -5.30 6.53
N ASN A 28 -11.75 -4.32 6.39
CA ASN A 28 -12.77 -4.26 5.34
C ASN A 28 -12.54 -3.09 4.36
N VAL A 29 -11.30 -2.63 4.22
CA VAL A 29 -10.96 -1.68 3.16
C VAL A 29 -11.25 -2.31 1.80
N SER A 30 -12.04 -1.62 0.99
CA SER A 30 -12.34 -2.06 -0.38
C SER A 30 -11.20 -1.72 -1.34
N ASP A 31 -11.13 -2.45 -2.46
CA ASP A 31 -10.16 -2.18 -3.53
C ASP A 31 -10.23 -0.72 -4.01
N ASN A 32 -11.44 -0.17 -4.17
CA ASN A 32 -11.65 1.23 -4.55
C ASN A 32 -11.03 2.21 -3.55
N GLN A 33 -11.12 1.92 -2.24
CA GLN A 33 -10.49 2.77 -1.22
C GLN A 33 -8.96 2.66 -1.26
N LEU A 34 -8.42 1.47 -1.52
CA LEU A 34 -6.98 1.27 -1.68
C LEU A 34 -6.44 1.96 -2.93
N GLU A 35 -7.19 1.93 -4.03
CA GLU A 35 -6.88 2.64 -5.27
C GLU A 35 -6.87 4.14 -5.06
N LYS A 36 -7.93 4.71 -4.47
CA LYS A 36 -8.02 6.14 -4.15
C LYS A 36 -6.86 6.60 -3.26
N PHE A 37 -6.52 5.81 -2.25
CA PHE A 37 -5.38 6.12 -1.39
C PHE A 37 -4.06 6.07 -2.17
N GLY A 38 -3.86 5.07 -3.03
CA GLY A 38 -2.72 4.99 -3.93
C GLY A 38 -2.60 6.20 -4.86
N THR A 39 -3.71 6.66 -5.46
CA THR A 39 -3.73 7.86 -6.30
C THR A 39 -3.29 9.09 -5.54
N ILE A 40 -3.77 9.28 -4.30
CA ILE A 40 -3.33 10.40 -3.46
C ILE A 40 -1.82 10.33 -3.18
N LEU A 41 -1.29 9.13 -2.89
CA LEU A 41 0.16 8.96 -2.70
C LEU A 41 0.96 9.32 -3.96
N ALA A 42 0.47 8.92 -5.13
CA ALA A 42 1.09 9.24 -6.42
C ALA A 42 1.11 10.76 -6.66
N GLU A 43 -0.02 11.44 -6.48
CA GLU A 43 -0.15 12.89 -6.65
C GLU A 43 0.77 13.67 -5.70
N LEU A 44 0.85 13.26 -4.43
CA LEU A 44 1.69 13.93 -3.43
C LEU A 44 3.19 13.76 -3.66
N SER A 45 3.59 12.65 -4.29
CA SER A 45 5.01 12.32 -4.49
C SER A 45 5.52 12.63 -5.90
N GLY A 46 4.62 12.79 -6.87
CA GLY A 46 4.98 12.81 -8.30
C GLY A 46 5.36 11.43 -8.86
N ASP A 47 5.13 10.36 -8.09
CA ASP A 47 5.39 8.98 -8.49
C ASP A 47 4.16 8.32 -9.12
N GLN A 48 4.32 7.10 -9.61
CA GLN A 48 3.23 6.22 -10.04
C GLN A 48 3.12 5.00 -9.12
N VAL A 49 1.89 4.60 -8.78
CA VAL A 49 1.63 3.33 -8.08
C VAL A 49 1.73 2.18 -9.09
N LYS A 50 2.66 1.26 -8.87
CA LYS A 50 2.86 0.07 -9.71
C LYS A 50 2.14 -1.17 -9.17
N LYS A 51 2.05 -1.30 -7.84
CA LYS A 51 1.45 -2.47 -7.19
C LYS A 51 0.96 -2.14 -5.79
N VAL A 52 -0.17 -2.69 -5.42
CA VAL A 52 -0.69 -2.70 -4.04
C VAL A 52 -0.79 -4.15 -3.57
N VAL A 53 -0.31 -4.44 -2.37
CA VAL A 53 -0.43 -5.75 -1.72
C VAL A 53 -1.05 -5.56 -0.35
N VAL A 54 -2.16 -6.25 -0.11
CA VAL A 54 -2.82 -6.31 1.20
C VAL A 54 -2.46 -7.63 1.86
N SER A 55 -2.08 -7.59 3.12
CA SER A 55 -1.75 -8.79 3.90
C SER A 55 -2.40 -8.73 5.26
N ASP A 56 -3.17 -9.76 5.58
CA ASP A 56 -3.72 -9.96 6.91
C ASP A 56 -2.70 -10.68 7.78
N THR A 57 -2.20 -10.00 8.81
CA THR A 57 -1.39 -10.66 9.82
C THR A 57 -2.32 -11.31 10.83
N SER A 58 -2.66 -12.58 10.60
CA SER A 58 -3.18 -13.46 11.64
C SER A 58 -2.02 -13.79 12.59
N VAL A 59 -2.09 -13.35 13.85
CA VAL A 59 -1.17 -13.83 14.86
C VAL A 59 -1.58 -15.27 15.19
N LEU A 60 -0.83 -16.25 14.71
CA LEU A 60 -0.93 -17.63 15.19
C LEU A 60 -0.37 -17.65 16.61
N THR A 61 -1.26 -17.62 17.62
CA THR A 61 -0.89 -18.02 18.97
C THR A 61 -0.99 -19.54 19.04
N ALA A 62 0.16 -20.20 19.18
CA ALA A 62 0.25 -21.62 19.50
C ALA A 62 -0.21 -21.90 20.93
#